data_AF-A0A2E5VW67-F1
#
_entry.id   AF-A0A2E5VW67-F1
#
_cell.length_a   1.000
_cell.length_b   1.000
_cell.length_c   1.000
_cell.angle_alpha   90.00
_cell.angle_beta   90.00
_cell.angle_gamma   90.00
#
_symmetry.space_group_name_H-M   'P 1'
#
loop_
_entity.id
_entity.type
_entity.pdbx_description
1 polymer ?
#
loop_
_entity_poly.entity_id
_entity_poly.type
_entity_poly.pdbx_seq_one_letter_code
_entity_poly.pdbx_strand_id
1 'polypeptide(L)'
;QEVDGSPIALNATYSGITLMGIMSFPAGPGKIKIGAGMVGSSFGYTMESSYGIKIGSMEIRGGIRSTEALSGKTADSVNLGRVGWMDGQIVLGINL
;
A
#
# COMPACT_ATOMS: atom_id res chain seq x y z
N GLN A 1 16.04 2.68 12.95
CA GLN A 1 16.76 2.42 11.70
C GLN A 1 17.85 3.48 11.58
N GLU A 2 19.05 3.10 11.17
CA GLU A 2 20.25 3.93 11.19
C GLU A 2 20.81 3.97 9.76
N VAL A 3 21.17 5.15 9.28
CA VAL A 3 21.76 5.35 7.95
C VAL A 3 23.05 6.13 8.19
N ASP A 4 24.19 5.57 7.76
CA ASP A 4 25.53 6.16 7.96
C ASP A 4 25.87 6.50 9.44
N GLY A 5 25.58 5.60 10.37
CA GLY A 5 26.01 5.75 11.77
C GLY A 5 25.24 6.82 12.57
N SER A 6 24.17 7.39 11.98
CA SER A 6 23.32 8.40 12.62
C SER A 6 21.88 7.89 12.73
N PRO A 7 21.25 7.98 13.92
CA PRO A 7 19.86 7.60 14.09
C PRO A 7 18.97 8.52 13.25
N ILE A 8 18.05 7.92 12.50
CA ILE A 8 17.06 8.69 11.72
C ILE A 8 16.22 9.49 12.73
N ALA A 9 16.14 10.81 12.54
CA ALA A 9 15.34 11.67 13.41
C ALA A 9 13.89 11.17 13.43
N LEU A 10 13.29 11.10 14.61
CA LEU A 10 11.93 10.55 14.81
C LEU A 10 10.84 11.31 14.02
N ASN A 11 11.15 12.50 13.50
CA ASN A 11 10.27 13.35 12.69
C ASN A 11 10.54 13.26 11.17
N ALA A 12 11.44 12.37 10.74
CA ALA A 12 11.73 12.14 9.33
C ALA A 12 10.48 11.59 8.62
N THR A 13 9.88 12.40 7.75
CA THR A 13 8.64 12.04 7.05
C THR A 13 8.92 11.53 5.65
N TYR A 14 8.38 10.37 5.32
CA TYR A 14 8.30 9.87 3.95
C TYR A 14 7.13 10.55 3.25
N SER A 15 7.40 11.33 2.19
CA SER A 15 6.41 12.12 1.47
C SER A 15 6.55 11.91 -0.04
N GLY A 16 5.41 11.87 -0.74
CA GLY A 16 5.38 11.75 -2.19
C GLY A 16 4.04 11.29 -2.72
N ILE A 17 3.96 11.15 -4.05
CA ILE A 17 2.77 10.66 -4.76
C ILE A 17 2.95 9.18 -5.08
N THR A 18 1.89 8.39 -4.89
CA THR A 18 1.87 6.97 -5.28
C THR A 18 1.04 6.81 -6.53
N LEU A 19 1.64 6.27 -7.58
CA LEU A 19 1.00 5.90 -8.84
C LEU A 19 1.21 4.41 -9.08
N MET A 20 0.13 3.64 -9.00
CA MET A 20 0.13 2.18 -9.13
C MET A 20 -0.77 1.75 -10.30
N GLY A 21 -0.24 0.92 -11.19
CA GLY A 21 -1.08 0.08 -12.04
C GLY A 21 -1.47 -1.16 -11.24
N ILE A 22 -2.77 -1.45 -11.11
CA ILE A 22 -3.29 -2.55 -10.29
C ILE A 22 -4.05 -3.55 -11.16
N MET A 23 -3.66 -4.83 -11.08
CA MET A 23 -4.42 -5.96 -11.61
C MET A 23 -5.22 -6.60 -10.47
N SER A 24 -6.49 -6.95 -10.75
CA SER A 24 -7.40 -7.55 -9.78
C SER A 24 -7.87 -8.91 -10.27
N PHE A 25 -7.71 -9.93 -9.43
CA PHE A 25 -8.11 -11.31 -9.69
C PHE A 25 -9.25 -11.71 -8.75
N PRO A 26 -10.35 -12.31 -9.27
CA PRO A 26 -11.41 -12.85 -8.43
C PRO A 26 -10.92 -14.13 -7.72
N ALA A 27 -11.18 -14.25 -6.42
CA ALA A 27 -10.82 -15.40 -5.61
C ALA A 27 -12.00 -15.79 -4.70
N GLY A 28 -13.01 -16.42 -5.30
CA GLY A 28 -14.26 -16.77 -4.60
C GLY A 28 -14.99 -15.51 -4.09
N PRO A 29 -15.38 -15.44 -2.81
CA PRO A 29 -15.96 -14.23 -2.21
C PRO A 29 -14.91 -13.13 -1.95
N GLY A 30 -13.63 -13.42 -2.21
CA GLY A 30 -12.53 -12.49 -2.08
C GLY A 30 -11.98 -11.97 -3.41
N LYS A 31 -11.05 -11.02 -3.30
CA LYS A 31 -10.28 -10.46 -4.41
C LYS A 31 -8.83 -10.30 -3.99
N ILE A 32 -7.94 -10.75 -4.88
CA ILE A 32 -6.51 -10.50 -4.77
C ILE A 32 -6.19 -9.39 -5.76
N LYS A 33 -5.51 -8.33 -5.31
CA LYS A 33 -4.98 -7.30 -6.20
C LYS A 33 -3.48 -7.24 -6.08
N ILE A 34 -2.82 -7.05 -7.21
CA ILE A 34 -1.37 -6.88 -7.27
C ILE A 34 -1.14 -5.65 -8.13
N GLY A 35 -0.31 -4.74 -7.64
CA GLY A 35 0.07 -3.55 -8.39
C GLY A 35 1.55 -3.27 -8.35
N ALA A 36 2.02 -2.52 -9.34
CA ALA A 36 3.39 -2.05 -9.44
C ALA A 36 3.41 -0.65 -10.05
N GLY A 37 4.47 0.10 -9.79
CA GLY A 37 4.62 1.48 -10.24
C GLY A 37 5.47 2.32 -9.30
N MET A 38 5.09 3.57 -9.07
CA MET A 38 5.85 4.53 -8.29
C MET A 38 5.20 4.77 -6.93
N VAL A 39 6.03 4.80 -5.88
CA VAL A 39 5.68 5.19 -4.51
C VAL A 39 6.65 6.31 -4.13
N GLY A 40 6.15 7.54 -4.07
CA GLY A 40 6.99 8.73 -3.97
C GLY A 40 7.94 8.86 -5.18
N SER A 41 9.23 8.97 -4.93
CA SER A 41 10.27 9.06 -5.97
C SER A 41 10.77 7.69 -6.48
N SER A 42 10.21 6.59 -6.01
CA SER A 42 10.85 5.27 -6.09
C SER A 42 9.91 4.20 -6.61
N PHE A 43 10.46 3.21 -7.32
CA PHE A 43 9.65 2.08 -7.77
C PHE A 43 9.17 1.25 -6.58
N GLY A 44 7.96 0.73 -6.68
CA GLY A 44 7.33 -0.06 -5.64
C GLY A 44 6.27 -1.02 -6.19
N TYR A 45 5.78 -1.87 -5.30
CA TYR A 45 4.68 -2.77 -5.56
C TYR A 45 3.69 -2.79 -4.41
N THR A 46 2.46 -3.17 -4.70
CA THR A 46 1.40 -3.34 -3.73
C THR A 46 0.74 -4.70 -3.92
N MET A 47 0.37 -5.34 -2.82
CA MET A 47 -0.37 -6.59 -2.80
C MET A 47 -1.53 -6.44 -1.83
N GLU A 48 -2.72 -6.76 -2.29
CA GLU A 48 -3.95 -6.63 -1.54
C GLU A 48 -4.68 -7.97 -1.55
N SER A 49 -5.11 -8.42 -0.38
CA SER A 49 -6.05 -9.52 -0.24
C SER A 49 -7.27 -9.03 0.50
N SER A 50 -8.45 -9.28 -0.06
CA SER A 50 -9.71 -8.78 0.48
C SER A 50 -10.80 -9.83 0.40
N TYR A 51 -11.72 -9.82 1.35
CA TYR A 51 -12.87 -10.71 1.43
C TYR A 51 -14.15 -9.91 1.66
N GLY A 52 -15.19 -10.23 0.88
CA GLY A 52 -16.43 -9.47 0.86
C GLY A 52 -17.66 -10.29 1.19
N ILE A 53 -18.64 -9.63 1.79
CA ILE A 53 -19.98 -10.15 2.02
C ILE A 53 -20.99 -9.17 1.45
N LYS A 54 -21.98 -9.68 0.72
CA LYS A 54 -23.14 -8.91 0.27
C LYS A 54 -24.29 -9.06 1.26
N ILE A 55 -24.89 -7.94 1.63
CA ILE A 55 -26.08 -7.83 2.48
C ILE A 55 -27.11 -6.98 1.70
N GLY A 56 -28.04 -7.66 1.00
CA GLY A 56 -29.01 -6.99 0.14
C GLY A 56 -28.33 -6.20 -0.99
N SER A 57 -28.60 -4.90 -1.07
CA SER A 57 -27.99 -3.96 -2.03
C SER A 57 -26.57 -3.51 -1.65
N MET A 58 -26.12 -3.80 -0.43
CA MET A 58 -24.84 -3.36 0.11
C MET A 58 -23.79 -4.46 0.04
N GLU A 59 -22.56 -4.11 -0.29
CA GLU A 59 -21.40 -4.99 -0.23
C GLU A 59 -20.36 -4.38 0.71
N ILE A 60 -19.93 -5.13 1.72
CA ILE A 60 -18.83 -4.73 2.59
C ILE A 60 -17.66 -5.65 2.29
N ARG A 61 -16.48 -5.08 2.07
CA ARG A 61 -15.24 -5.83 1.85
C ARG A 61 -14.16 -5.35 2.79
N GLY A 62 -13.65 -6.26 3.62
CA GLY A 62 -12.45 -6.03 4.41
C GLY A 62 -11.24 -6.61 3.70
N GLY A 63 -10.07 -5.99 3.86
CA GLY A 63 -8.84 -6.55 3.33
C GLY A 63 -7.60 -5.97 3.99
N ILE A 64 -6.48 -6.60 3.68
CA ILE A 64 -5.15 -6.12 4.03
C ILE A 64 -4.42 -5.76 2.74
N ARG A 65 -3.65 -4.68 2.80
CA ARG A 65 -2.80 -4.22 1.71
C ARG A 65 -1.39 -4.03 2.23
N SER A 66 -0.42 -4.62 1.54
CA SER A 66 1.00 -4.35 1.74
C SER A 66 1.48 -3.48 0.59
N THR A 67 2.20 -2.41 0.89
CA THR A 67 2.85 -1.57 -0.12
C THR A 67 4.32 -1.44 0.22
N GLU A 68 5.16 -1.63 -0.79
CA GLU A 68 6.60 -1.59 -0.63
C GLU A 68 7.23 -0.68 -1.69
N ALA A 69 8.12 0.21 -1.23
CA ALA A 69 8.99 1.03 -2.04
C ALA A 69 10.42 0.49 -1.97
N LEU A 70 11.03 0.21 -3.13
CA LEU A 70 12.35 -0.43 -3.21
C LEU A 70 13.52 0.49 -2.83
N SER A 71 13.33 1.81 -2.89
CA SER A 71 14.38 2.78 -2.59
C SER A 71 13.79 4.06 -2.00
N GLY A 72 13.12 3.95 -0.86
CA GLY A 72 12.49 5.09 -0.21
C GLY A 72 13.50 6.18 0.16
N LYS A 73 13.18 7.43 -0.12
CA LYS A 73 13.91 8.61 0.37
C LYS A 73 13.00 9.44 1.26
N THR A 74 13.53 9.91 2.39
CA THR A 74 12.87 10.91 3.24
C THR A 74 12.81 12.26 2.54
N ALA A 75 11.90 13.16 2.95
CA ALA A 75 11.87 14.56 2.50
C ALA A 75 13.23 15.27 2.61
N ASP A 76 14.04 14.93 3.62
CA ASP A 76 15.40 15.46 3.83
C ASP A 76 16.47 14.71 3.01
N SER A 77 16.08 13.99 1.95
CA SER A 77 16.96 13.24 1.03
C SER A 77 17.76 12.08 1.63
N VAL A 78 17.44 11.65 2.86
CA VAL A 78 18.03 10.46 3.50
C VAL A 78 17.52 9.20 2.81
N ASN A 79 18.43 8.31 2.41
CA ASN A 79 18.08 7.04 1.78
C ASN A 79 17.67 6.01 2.84
N LEU A 80 16.41 5.60 2.81
CA LEU A 80 15.84 4.61 3.74
C LEU A 80 15.96 3.17 3.23
N GLY A 81 16.48 2.96 2.02
CA GLY A 81 16.52 1.64 1.39
C GLY A 81 15.11 1.12 1.07
N ARG A 82 14.85 -0.16 1.33
CA ARG A 82 13.53 -0.76 1.15
C ARG A 82 12.62 -0.37 2.31
N VAL A 83 11.51 0.27 2.01
CA VAL A 83 10.51 0.70 2.98
C VAL A 83 9.18 0.07 2.62
N GLY A 84 8.48 -0.49 3.60
CA GLY A 84 7.17 -1.08 3.38
C GLY A 84 6.25 -0.87 4.57
N TRP A 85 4.96 -0.87 4.31
CA TRP A 85 3.93 -0.83 5.34
C TRP A 85 2.77 -1.74 4.95
N MET A 86 2.03 -2.16 5.97
CA MET A 86 0.81 -2.94 5.81
C MET A 86 -0.34 -2.19 6.46
N ASP A 87 -1.39 -1.95 5.68
CA ASP A 87 -2.61 -1.26 6.11
C ASP A 87 -3.85 -2.15 5.92
N GLY A 88 -4.84 -1.94 6.81
CA GLY A 88 -6.16 -2.53 6.66
C GLY A 88 -7.05 -1.61 5.84
N GLN A 89 -7.86 -2.19 4.95
CA GLN A 89 -8.84 -1.46 4.15
C GLN A 89 -10.24 -2.03 4.35
N ILE A 90 -11.22 -1.13 4.33
CA ILE A 90 -12.64 -1.46 4.30
C ILE A 90 -13.25 -0.73 3.11
N VAL A 91 -13.93 -1.47 2.25
CA VAL A 91 -14.61 -0.95 1.06
C VAL A 91 -16.10 -1.21 1.20
N LEU A 92 -16.88 -0.15 1.01
CA LEU A 92 -18.34 -0.21 0.97
C LEU A 92 -18.81 0.01 -0.48
N GLY A 93 -19.52 -0.97 -1.03
CA GLY A 93 -20.21 -0.88 -2.30
C GLY A 93 -21.71 -0.79 -2.09
N ILE A 94 -22.39 0.09 -2.83
CA ILE A 94 -23.84 0.16 -2.88
C ILE A 94 -24.24 -0.12 -4.33
N ASN A 95 -25.08 -1.13 -4.54
CA ASN A 95 -25.73 -1.36 -5.83
C ASN A 95 -27.11 -0.70 -5.79
N LEU A 96 -27.36 0.23 -6.72
CA LEU A 96 -28.68 0.84 -6.94
C LEU A 96 -29.53 -0.04 -7.86
#